data_AF-A0AA43DAI4-F1
#
_entry.id   AF-A0AA43DAI4-F1
#
_cell.length_a   1.000
_cell.length_b   1.000
_cell.length_c   1.000
_cell.angle_alpha   90.00
_cell.angle_beta   90.00
_cell.angle_gamma   90.00
#
_symmetry.space_group_name_H-M   'P 1'
#
loop_
_entity.id
_entity.type
_entity.pdbx_description
1 polymer ?
#
loop_
_entity_poly.entity_id
_entity_poly.type
_entity_poly.pdbx_seq_one_letter_code
_entity_poly.pdbx_strand_id
1 'polypeptide(L)'
;MFYVVFFAMNLINNIKSRTPFNSMEISLILSNTFLYYGVGMFILNNPVMKNYQGLFTAALGVVNFLIAYPLYRKDRVDKKIVFLLIGLVLTFISLAAPVQLEGNHITLFWAAEAVLLLWLSQKSGIRLMKLTSGVVMVLMLLSLLIDWTQIYGPTQDAHLMMFLNKGYITGLVATISIGLTLFFVNRETDEFAQYIAPYKIFLAISGALVLYITHLLELRQQLFQYEVVIEAQNIIIGCYNIFFLLVILYAGRTRTAINEKMFLAFAGTIGLMSFLFFYHNQIVEARNFYLLEDGSITGFIFHYPLLLLLVGVAYLSLKVIQGLAAFNEETHYAYSWFYVFFFLFMASAELDHTVLLLASGNNGNIWTILTQNHKIGYPMLWGLTSFLLIFVGLKYKKKQLRIISLTLFLITLIKLFVFDIRGISEGGKIAAFISLGILLLVVSFMYQRLKKLLLADGEGSKTSEKTA
;
A
#
# COMPACT_ATOMS: atom_id res chain seq x y z
N MET A 1 11.74 46.61 -23.38
CA MET A 1 12.84 47.60 -23.51
C MET A 1 13.78 47.57 -22.31
N PHE A 2 13.32 47.90 -21.08
CA PHE A 2 14.17 47.92 -19.88
C PHE A 2 14.94 46.62 -19.63
N TYR A 3 14.29 45.45 -19.73
CA TYR A 3 14.96 44.15 -19.60
C TYR A 3 16.19 44.05 -20.49
N VAL A 4 16.05 44.29 -21.80
CA VAL A 4 17.13 44.21 -22.79
C VAL A 4 18.22 45.23 -22.50
N VAL A 5 17.88 46.46 -22.11
CA VAL A 5 18.87 47.52 -21.82
C VAL A 5 19.72 47.15 -20.60
N PHE A 6 19.10 46.79 -19.48
CA PHE A 6 19.83 46.41 -18.26
C PHE A 6 20.64 45.13 -18.45
N PHE A 7 20.10 44.18 -19.22
CA PHE A 7 20.80 42.95 -19.55
C PHE A 7 22.03 43.23 -20.42
N ALA A 8 21.86 43.97 -21.52
CA ALA A 8 22.94 44.30 -22.44
C ALA A 8 24.00 45.20 -21.79
N MET A 9 23.61 46.16 -20.94
CA MET A 9 24.56 47.04 -20.25
C MET A 9 25.52 46.24 -19.35
N ASN A 10 25.01 45.32 -18.53
CA ASN A 10 25.84 44.46 -17.68
C ASN A 10 26.71 43.51 -18.52
N LEU A 11 26.16 42.96 -19.59
CA LEU A 11 26.87 42.03 -20.46
C LEU A 11 28.01 42.72 -21.24
N ILE A 12 27.71 43.85 -21.89
CA ILE A 12 28.64 44.59 -22.73
C ILE A 12 29.74 45.24 -21.89
N ASN A 13 29.41 45.81 -20.73
CA ASN A 13 30.39 46.44 -19.85
C ASN A 13 31.48 45.43 -19.51
N ASN A 14 31.11 44.24 -19.01
CA ASN A 14 32.07 43.21 -18.59
C ASN A 14 32.85 42.59 -19.73
N ILE A 15 32.21 42.37 -20.89
CA ILE A 15 32.90 41.89 -22.09
C ILE A 15 33.94 42.91 -22.58
N LYS A 16 33.63 44.21 -22.49
CA LYS A 16 34.51 45.29 -22.94
C LYS A 16 35.62 45.61 -21.93
N SER A 17 35.30 45.62 -20.64
CA SER A 17 36.25 45.87 -19.53
C SER A 17 37.13 44.66 -19.21
N ARG A 18 36.79 43.46 -19.73
CA ARG A 18 37.47 42.18 -19.47
C ARG A 18 37.54 41.81 -17.99
N THR A 19 36.54 42.24 -17.22
CA THR A 19 36.44 41.90 -15.80
C THR A 19 35.61 40.62 -15.63
N PRO A 20 36.01 39.70 -14.72
CA PRO A 20 35.20 38.54 -14.38
C PRO A 20 33.88 38.99 -13.75
N PHE A 21 32.82 38.21 -13.93
CA PHE A 21 31.52 38.56 -13.35
C PHE A 21 31.56 38.39 -11.82
N ASN A 22 31.27 39.48 -11.10
CA ASN A 22 31.11 39.42 -9.65
C ASN A 22 29.70 38.92 -9.28
N SER A 23 29.53 38.41 -8.07
CA SER A 23 28.26 37.91 -7.52
C SER A 23 27.13 38.94 -7.62
N MET A 24 27.44 40.25 -7.49
CA MET A 24 26.47 41.33 -7.63
C MET A 24 25.90 41.43 -9.05
N GLU A 25 26.74 41.30 -10.07
CA GLU A 25 26.34 41.40 -11.48
C GLU A 25 25.54 40.17 -11.91
N ILE A 26 25.94 38.98 -11.43
CA ILE A 26 25.17 37.74 -11.60
C ILE A 26 23.78 37.89 -10.95
N SER A 27 23.72 38.44 -9.73
CA SER A 27 22.46 38.70 -9.03
C SER A 27 21.58 39.72 -9.76
N LEU A 28 22.17 40.78 -10.33
CA LEU A 28 21.45 41.77 -11.14
C LEU A 28 20.86 41.16 -12.40
N ILE A 29 21.62 40.33 -13.12
CA ILE A 29 21.12 39.63 -14.33
C ILE A 29 19.98 38.68 -13.97
N LEU A 30 20.13 37.88 -12.92
CA LEU A 30 19.09 36.97 -12.43
C LEU A 30 17.84 37.75 -12.03
N SER A 31 17.99 38.76 -11.18
CA SER A 31 16.88 39.56 -10.66
C SER A 31 16.15 40.27 -11.79
N ASN A 32 16.86 40.90 -12.73
CA ASN A 32 16.26 41.54 -13.90
C ASN A 32 15.48 40.54 -14.76
N THR A 33 16.01 39.32 -14.95
CA THR A 33 15.35 38.26 -15.72
C THR A 33 14.10 37.74 -15.03
N PHE A 34 14.17 37.45 -13.74
CA PHE A 34 13.01 36.96 -12.97
C PHE A 34 11.95 38.04 -12.74
N LEU A 35 12.34 39.31 -12.56
CA LEU A 35 11.40 40.43 -12.49
C LEU A 35 10.68 40.63 -13.83
N TYR A 36 11.41 40.60 -14.94
CA TYR A 36 10.81 40.67 -16.27
C TYR A 36 9.82 39.52 -16.50
N TYR A 37 10.22 38.30 -16.14
CA TYR A 37 9.36 37.14 -16.22
C TYR A 37 8.11 37.28 -15.35
N GLY A 38 8.28 37.67 -14.08
CA GLY A 38 7.17 37.84 -13.12
C GLY A 38 6.16 38.91 -13.56
N VAL A 39 6.64 40.06 -14.03
CA VAL A 39 5.78 41.12 -14.57
C VAL A 39 5.09 40.65 -15.85
N GLY A 40 5.81 39.94 -16.74
CA GLY A 40 5.22 39.36 -17.95
C GLY A 40 4.09 38.37 -17.63
N MET A 41 4.32 37.47 -16.67
CA MET A 41 3.30 36.52 -16.20
C MET A 41 2.10 37.23 -15.58
N PHE A 42 2.33 38.29 -14.81
CA PHE A 42 1.25 39.11 -14.24
C PHE A 42 0.38 39.77 -15.33
N ILE A 43 1.01 40.34 -16.36
CA ILE A 43 0.30 40.97 -17.48
C ILE A 43 -0.48 39.93 -18.29
N LEU A 44 0.12 38.75 -18.52
CA LEU A 44 -0.51 37.66 -19.27
C LEU A 44 -1.60 36.93 -18.48
N ASN A 45 -1.72 37.17 -17.17
CA ASN A 45 -2.74 36.58 -16.31
C ASN A 45 -4.13 37.23 -16.48
N ASN A 46 -4.61 37.28 -17.72
CA ASN A 46 -5.94 37.73 -18.10
C ASN A 46 -6.57 36.67 -19.03
N PRO A 47 -7.89 36.41 -18.95
CA PRO A 47 -8.59 35.41 -19.75
C PRO A 47 -8.20 35.33 -21.23
N VAL A 48 -7.94 36.47 -21.90
CA VAL A 48 -7.59 36.50 -23.33
C VAL A 48 -6.15 36.07 -23.59
N MET A 49 -5.23 36.41 -22.69
CA MET A 49 -3.79 36.29 -22.91
C MET A 49 -3.15 35.10 -22.19
N LYS A 50 -3.90 34.40 -21.32
CA LYS A 50 -3.42 33.25 -20.55
C LYS A 50 -2.80 32.17 -21.44
N ASN A 51 -3.36 31.95 -22.63
CA ASN A 51 -2.88 30.97 -23.60
C ASN A 51 -1.48 31.28 -24.18
N TYR A 52 -0.91 32.46 -23.93
CA TYR A 52 0.43 32.83 -24.38
C TYR A 52 1.49 32.75 -23.28
N GLN A 53 1.14 32.35 -22.06
CA GLN A 53 2.08 32.28 -20.93
C GLN A 53 3.24 31.34 -21.23
N GLY A 54 2.97 30.13 -21.73
CA GLY A 54 4.04 29.19 -22.06
C GLY A 54 4.86 29.62 -23.27
N LEU A 55 4.24 30.23 -24.29
CA LEU A 55 4.97 30.81 -25.41
C LEU A 55 5.91 31.93 -24.95
N PHE A 56 5.46 32.79 -24.04
CA PHE A 56 6.27 33.85 -23.45
C PHE A 56 7.45 33.27 -22.64
N THR A 57 7.21 32.24 -21.82
CA THR A 57 8.26 31.52 -21.09
C THR A 57 9.28 30.93 -22.07
N ALA A 58 8.83 30.22 -23.10
CA ALA A 58 9.71 29.64 -24.12
C ALA A 58 10.51 30.71 -24.86
N ALA A 59 9.87 31.84 -25.23
CA ALA A 59 10.51 32.96 -25.89
C ALA A 59 11.65 33.54 -25.03
N LEU A 60 11.47 33.64 -23.72
CA LEU A 60 12.54 34.08 -22.81
C LEU A 60 13.71 33.07 -22.78
N GLY A 61 13.43 31.77 -22.85
CA GLY A 61 14.44 30.74 -23.03
C GLY A 61 15.21 30.90 -24.34
N VAL A 62 14.50 31.10 -25.46
CA VAL A 62 15.11 31.34 -26.79
C VAL A 62 15.98 32.61 -26.79
N VAL A 63 15.53 33.71 -26.17
CA VAL A 63 16.31 34.94 -26.06
C VAL A 63 17.62 34.69 -25.29
N ASN A 64 17.56 33.99 -24.16
CA ASN A 64 18.77 33.63 -23.42
C ASN A 64 19.70 32.73 -24.23
N PHE A 65 19.16 31.82 -25.06
CA PHE A 65 19.95 30.95 -25.93
C PHE A 65 20.67 31.74 -27.03
N LEU A 66 19.97 32.66 -27.69
CA LEU A 66 20.53 33.54 -28.72
C LEU A 66 21.66 34.42 -28.17
N ILE A 67 21.62 34.76 -26.89
CA ILE A 67 22.69 35.49 -26.20
C ILE A 67 23.83 34.53 -25.80
N ALA A 68 23.52 33.35 -25.26
CA ALA A 68 24.50 32.38 -24.78
C ALA A 68 25.38 31.83 -25.91
N TYR A 69 24.79 31.51 -27.06
CA TYR A 69 25.45 30.86 -28.19
C TYR A 69 26.70 31.60 -28.71
N PRO A 70 26.64 32.92 -29.03
CA PRO A 70 27.82 33.65 -29.47
C PRO A 70 28.86 33.85 -28.35
N LEU A 71 28.44 33.86 -27.08
CA LEU A 71 29.35 33.97 -25.93
C LEU A 71 30.12 32.68 -25.69
N TYR A 72 29.46 31.52 -25.84
CA TYR A 72 30.08 30.21 -25.69
C TYR A 72 31.23 29.98 -26.68
N ARG A 73 31.15 30.58 -27.88
CA ARG A 73 32.19 30.48 -28.92
C ARG A 73 33.38 31.41 -28.71
N LYS A 74 33.37 32.30 -27.71
CA LYS A 74 34.45 33.26 -27.46
C LYS A 74 35.28 32.83 -26.26
N ASP A 75 36.54 32.47 -26.48
CA ASP A 75 37.48 32.06 -25.42
C ASP A 75 37.72 33.15 -24.34
N ARG A 76 37.44 34.42 -24.66
CA ARG A 76 37.68 35.58 -23.80
C ARG A 76 36.51 35.91 -22.86
N VAL A 77 35.42 35.15 -22.90
CA VAL A 77 34.24 35.38 -22.04
C VAL A 77 34.32 34.46 -20.82
N ASP A 78 34.00 35.01 -19.64
CA ASP A 78 33.92 34.22 -18.40
C ASP A 78 32.91 33.07 -18.56
N LYS A 79 33.37 31.83 -18.35
CA LYS A 79 32.51 30.64 -18.48
C LYS A 79 31.35 30.66 -17.48
N LYS A 80 31.49 31.34 -16.34
CA LYS A 80 30.41 31.45 -15.34
C LYS A 80 29.14 32.05 -15.93
N ILE A 81 29.24 33.10 -16.74
CA ILE A 81 28.03 33.72 -17.33
C ILE A 81 27.42 32.86 -18.43
N VAL A 82 28.24 32.13 -19.19
CA VAL A 82 27.74 31.20 -20.20
C VAL A 82 26.96 30.07 -19.54
N PHE A 83 27.46 29.52 -18.42
CA PHE A 83 26.73 28.52 -17.64
C PHE A 83 25.46 29.07 -16.99
N LEU A 84 25.50 30.32 -16.48
CA LEU A 84 24.31 31.00 -15.97
C LEU A 84 23.21 31.10 -17.05
N LEU A 85 23.59 31.53 -18.26
CA LEU A 85 22.67 31.68 -19.38
C LEU A 85 22.10 30.33 -19.83
N ILE A 86 22.94 29.30 -19.94
CA ILE A 86 22.48 27.93 -20.24
C ILE A 86 21.50 27.45 -19.16
N GLY A 87 21.77 27.73 -17.88
CA GLY A 87 20.85 27.45 -16.79
C GLY A 87 19.50 28.16 -16.96
N LEU A 88 19.49 29.43 -17.35
CA LEU A 88 18.25 30.19 -17.63
C LEU A 88 17.51 29.63 -18.85
N VAL A 89 18.21 29.23 -19.92
CA VAL A 89 17.62 28.58 -21.10
C VAL A 89 16.90 27.30 -20.67
N LEU A 90 17.61 26.40 -19.98
CA LEU A 90 17.04 25.13 -19.50
C LEU A 90 15.83 25.38 -18.59
N THR A 91 15.93 26.37 -17.68
CA THR A 91 14.85 26.73 -16.76
C THR A 91 13.59 27.17 -17.51
N PHE A 92 13.71 28.14 -18.43
CA PHE A 92 12.54 28.69 -19.12
C PHE A 92 11.97 27.76 -20.18
N ILE A 93 12.81 27.02 -20.91
CA ILE A 93 12.31 26.03 -21.87
C ILE A 93 11.58 24.91 -21.14
N SER A 94 12.10 24.43 -20.00
CA SER A 94 11.42 23.41 -19.19
C SER A 94 10.14 23.93 -18.55
N LEU A 95 10.12 25.17 -18.03
CA LEU A 95 8.93 25.79 -17.45
C LEU A 95 7.84 26.13 -18.46
N ALA A 96 8.16 26.26 -19.75
CA ALA A 96 7.18 26.64 -20.77
C ALA A 96 6.02 25.64 -20.86
N ALA A 97 6.31 24.34 -20.80
CA ALA A 97 5.29 23.30 -20.85
C ALA A 97 4.34 23.31 -19.64
N PRO A 98 4.79 23.22 -18.37
CA PRO A 98 3.89 23.22 -17.21
C PRO A 98 3.15 24.55 -17.05
N VAL A 99 3.68 25.66 -17.57
CA VAL A 99 2.99 26.96 -17.58
C VAL A 99 1.89 27.02 -18.65
N GLN A 100 2.07 26.33 -19.78
CA GLN A 100 1.08 26.28 -20.85
C GLN A 100 -0.02 25.25 -20.61
N LEU A 101 0.36 24.11 -20.03
CA LEU A 101 -0.53 22.98 -19.81
C LEU A 101 -1.45 23.25 -18.62
N GLU A 102 -2.65 22.68 -18.67
CA GLU A 102 -3.64 22.81 -17.60
C GLU A 102 -3.93 21.44 -16.97
N GLY A 103 -4.17 21.44 -15.66
CA GLY A 103 -4.53 20.26 -14.87
C GLY A 103 -3.53 19.11 -15.03
N ASN A 104 -4.07 17.92 -15.28
CA ASN A 104 -3.31 16.66 -15.25
C ASN A 104 -2.24 16.53 -16.33
N HIS A 105 -2.28 17.38 -17.37
CA HIS A 105 -1.23 17.42 -18.40
C HIS A 105 0.12 17.89 -17.84
N ILE A 106 0.13 18.70 -16.78
CA ILE A 106 1.35 19.14 -16.09
C ILE A 106 2.08 17.92 -15.52
N THR A 107 1.37 17.02 -14.84
CA THR A 107 1.94 15.80 -14.26
C THR A 107 2.46 14.85 -15.33
N LEU A 108 1.73 14.70 -16.45
CA LEU A 108 2.18 13.90 -17.60
C LEU A 108 3.49 14.42 -18.18
N PHE A 109 3.64 15.75 -18.27
CA PHE A 109 4.89 16.38 -18.71
C PHE A 109 6.04 16.06 -17.75
N TRP A 110 5.85 16.27 -16.44
CA TRP A 110 6.88 15.94 -15.44
C TRP A 110 7.27 14.47 -15.45
N ALA A 111 6.30 13.57 -15.63
CA ALA A 111 6.53 12.13 -15.73
C ALA A 111 7.43 11.77 -16.92
N ALA A 112 7.20 12.39 -18.08
CA ALA A 112 8.03 12.18 -19.26
C ALA A 112 9.43 12.82 -19.10
N GLU A 113 9.48 14.06 -18.62
CA GLU A 113 10.71 14.84 -18.44
C GLU A 113 11.67 14.16 -17.42
N ALA A 114 11.14 13.65 -16.30
CA ALA A 114 11.95 12.91 -15.32
C ALA A 114 12.68 11.71 -15.94
N VAL A 115 11.98 10.93 -16.76
CA VAL A 115 12.53 9.75 -17.43
C VAL A 115 13.53 10.16 -18.52
N LEU A 116 13.17 11.14 -19.34
CA LEU A 116 14.01 11.67 -20.42
C LEU A 116 15.34 12.20 -19.87
N LEU A 117 15.29 13.03 -18.83
CA LEU A 117 16.48 13.61 -18.22
C LEU A 117 17.40 12.55 -17.62
N LEU A 118 16.84 11.52 -16.97
CA LEU A 118 17.64 10.41 -16.47
C LEU A 118 18.31 9.67 -17.63
N TRP A 119 17.54 9.31 -18.66
CA TRP A 119 18.06 8.61 -19.83
C TRP A 119 19.17 9.41 -20.54
N LEU A 120 18.97 10.71 -20.74
CA LEU A 120 19.99 11.62 -21.30
C LEU A 120 21.22 11.75 -20.39
N SER A 121 21.03 11.77 -19.07
CA SER A 121 22.16 11.83 -18.13
C SER A 121 23.06 10.60 -18.24
N GLN A 122 22.48 9.42 -18.49
CA GLN A 122 23.22 8.17 -18.67
C GLN A 122 23.98 8.12 -20.01
N LYS A 123 23.45 8.78 -21.04
CA LYS A 123 24.13 8.89 -22.35
C LYS A 123 25.23 9.94 -22.37
N SER A 124 25.02 11.06 -21.68
CA SER A 124 25.93 12.20 -21.69
C SER A 124 26.96 12.19 -20.57
N GLY A 125 26.73 11.42 -19.49
CA GLY A 125 27.54 11.47 -18.28
C GLY A 125 27.34 12.72 -17.42
N ILE A 126 26.36 13.57 -17.76
CA ILE A 126 26.16 14.86 -17.08
C ILE A 126 25.41 14.68 -15.76
N ARG A 127 26.13 14.83 -14.64
CA ARG A 127 25.60 14.71 -13.27
C ARG A 127 24.41 15.64 -12.98
N LEU A 128 24.45 16.86 -13.51
CA LEU A 128 23.37 17.83 -13.28
C LEU A 128 22.02 17.30 -13.78
N MET A 129 21.98 16.70 -14.98
CA MET A 129 20.74 16.16 -15.55
C MET A 129 20.14 15.03 -14.71
N LYS A 130 21.00 14.21 -14.10
CA LYS A 130 20.59 13.16 -13.17
C LYS A 130 19.94 13.73 -11.90
N LEU A 131 20.56 14.76 -11.31
CA LEU A 131 20.00 15.45 -10.14
C LEU A 131 18.69 16.14 -10.48
N THR A 132 18.62 16.81 -11.63
CA THR A 132 17.40 17.46 -12.12
C THR A 132 16.27 16.45 -12.35
N SER A 133 16.56 15.26 -12.91
CA SER A 133 15.58 14.18 -13.05
C SER A 133 14.97 13.81 -11.69
N GLY A 134 15.78 13.68 -10.63
CA GLY A 134 15.30 13.41 -9.28
C GLY A 134 14.39 14.52 -8.73
N VAL A 135 14.72 15.79 -8.98
CA VAL A 135 13.87 16.93 -8.59
C VAL A 135 12.54 16.89 -9.36
N VAL A 136 12.59 16.66 -10.67
CA VAL A 136 11.39 16.58 -11.51
C VAL A 136 10.50 15.39 -11.12
N MET A 137 11.09 14.27 -10.69
CA MET A 137 10.33 13.14 -10.13
C MET A 137 9.55 13.54 -8.87
N VAL A 138 10.14 14.35 -7.98
CA VAL A 138 9.43 14.87 -6.80
C VAL A 138 8.31 15.84 -7.21
N LEU A 139 8.57 16.73 -8.18
CA LEU A 139 7.55 17.63 -8.72
C LEU A 139 6.38 16.86 -9.35
N MET A 140 6.65 15.79 -10.09
CA MET A 140 5.62 14.90 -10.63
C MET A 140 4.76 14.31 -9.52
N LEU A 141 5.35 13.79 -8.43
CA LEU A 141 4.60 13.23 -7.31
C LEU A 141 3.72 14.26 -6.60
N LEU A 142 4.23 15.48 -6.38
CA LEU A 142 3.45 16.58 -5.80
C LEU A 142 2.29 17.00 -6.71
N SER A 143 2.57 17.12 -8.01
CA SER A 143 1.57 17.44 -9.03
C SER A 143 0.48 16.37 -9.11
N LEU A 144 0.84 15.08 -9.00
CA LEU A 144 -0.12 13.98 -8.98
C LEU A 144 -1.06 14.03 -7.77
N LEU A 145 -0.55 14.40 -6.58
CA LEU A 145 -1.40 14.57 -5.40
C LEU A 145 -2.43 15.67 -5.62
N ILE A 146 -2.02 16.79 -6.21
CA ILE A 146 -2.91 17.89 -6.57
C ILE A 146 -3.97 17.40 -7.56
N ASP A 147 -3.57 16.72 -8.64
CA ASP A 147 -4.49 16.18 -9.64
C ASP A 147 -5.54 15.25 -9.01
N TRP A 148 -5.14 14.33 -8.13
CA TRP A 148 -6.08 13.44 -7.46
C TRP A 148 -7.10 14.20 -6.61
N THR A 149 -6.67 15.20 -5.85
CA THR A 149 -7.59 16.02 -5.04
C THR A 149 -8.56 16.84 -5.88
N GLN A 150 -8.13 17.28 -7.06
CA GLN A 150 -8.97 18.05 -7.98
C GLN A 150 -9.97 17.13 -8.71
N ILE A 151 -9.53 15.96 -9.18
CA ILE A 151 -10.34 15.05 -10.01
C ILE A 151 -11.31 14.21 -9.17
N TYR A 152 -10.85 13.67 -8.04
CA TYR A 152 -11.66 12.82 -7.15
C TYR A 152 -12.19 13.58 -5.91
N GLY A 153 -12.11 14.91 -5.95
CA GLY A 153 -12.61 15.78 -4.89
C GLY A 153 -14.15 15.91 -4.89
N PRO A 154 -14.74 16.48 -3.82
CA PRO A 154 -16.20 16.52 -3.64
C PRO A 154 -16.98 17.38 -4.67
N THR A 155 -16.27 18.19 -5.45
CA THR A 155 -16.85 19.30 -6.23
C THR A 155 -16.84 19.08 -7.75
N GLN A 156 -16.55 17.87 -8.25
CA GLN A 156 -16.39 17.61 -9.69
C GLN A 156 -17.29 16.49 -10.23
N ASP A 157 -17.34 16.42 -11.58
CA ASP A 157 -18.24 15.62 -12.42
C ASP A 157 -18.58 14.24 -11.84
N ALA A 158 -19.89 13.98 -11.69
CA ALA A 158 -20.42 12.74 -11.11
C ALA A 158 -20.13 11.47 -11.93
N HIS A 159 -19.68 11.61 -13.18
CA HIS A 159 -19.48 10.49 -14.10
C HIS A 159 -18.09 10.47 -14.72
N LEU A 160 -17.20 9.69 -14.13
CA LEU A 160 -15.87 9.43 -14.65
C LEU A 160 -15.84 8.08 -15.37
N MET A 161 -15.33 8.04 -16.60
CA MET A 161 -15.20 6.79 -17.35
C MET A 161 -14.30 5.80 -16.62
N MET A 162 -14.75 4.55 -16.57
CA MET A 162 -14.02 3.44 -15.94
C MET A 162 -12.67 3.23 -16.63
N PHE A 163 -11.59 3.27 -15.85
CA PHE A 163 -10.20 3.10 -16.29
C PHE A 163 -9.72 4.07 -17.39
N LEU A 164 -10.51 5.08 -17.76
CA LEU A 164 -10.20 6.02 -18.84
C LEU A 164 -10.36 7.48 -18.44
N ASN A 165 -10.60 7.77 -17.16
CA ASN A 165 -10.61 9.13 -16.68
C ASN A 165 -9.19 9.69 -16.50
N LYS A 166 -9.13 11.03 -16.42
CA LYS A 166 -7.89 11.80 -16.33
C LYS A 166 -7.04 11.39 -15.12
N GLY A 167 -7.67 11.12 -13.97
CA GLY A 167 -6.97 10.79 -12.73
C GLY A 167 -6.31 9.42 -12.80
N TYR A 168 -7.03 8.42 -13.32
CA TYR A 168 -6.51 7.06 -13.49
C TYR A 168 -5.37 7.01 -14.51
N ILE A 169 -5.55 7.62 -15.70
CA ILE A 169 -4.51 7.64 -16.74
C ILE A 169 -3.24 8.33 -16.22
N THR A 170 -3.37 9.49 -15.57
CA THR A 170 -2.21 10.21 -15.04
C THR A 170 -1.50 9.42 -13.93
N GLY A 171 -2.23 8.75 -13.03
CA GLY A 171 -1.64 7.86 -12.02
C GLY A 171 -0.91 6.65 -12.62
N LEU A 172 -1.47 6.06 -13.68
CA LEU A 172 -0.83 4.96 -14.41
C LEU A 172 0.46 5.40 -15.10
N VAL A 173 0.43 6.55 -15.80
CA VAL A 173 1.62 7.12 -16.45
C VAL A 173 2.70 7.47 -15.42
N ALA A 174 2.33 8.02 -14.26
CA ALA A 174 3.26 8.29 -13.17
C ALA A 174 3.90 6.99 -12.64
N THR A 175 3.12 5.91 -12.49
CA THR A 175 3.65 4.60 -12.09
C THR A 175 4.62 4.04 -13.13
N ILE A 176 4.29 4.14 -14.43
CA ILE A 176 5.17 3.73 -15.53
C ILE A 176 6.46 4.56 -15.51
N SER A 177 6.36 5.87 -15.30
CA SER A 177 7.52 6.77 -15.20
C SER A 177 8.46 6.34 -14.08
N ILE A 178 7.93 6.11 -12.86
CA ILE A 178 8.72 5.61 -11.72
C ILE A 178 9.36 4.25 -12.04
N GLY A 179 8.61 3.34 -12.68
CA GLY A 179 9.11 2.03 -13.09
C GLY A 179 10.26 2.11 -14.11
N LEU A 180 10.15 2.99 -15.11
CA LEU A 180 11.20 3.26 -16.08
C LEU A 180 12.43 3.90 -15.43
N THR A 181 12.24 4.85 -14.51
CA THR A 181 13.33 5.44 -13.73
C THR A 181 14.05 4.37 -12.92
N LEU A 182 13.31 3.49 -12.22
CA LEU A 182 13.89 2.40 -11.45
C LEU A 182 14.66 1.41 -12.35
N PHE A 183 14.13 1.10 -13.54
CA PHE A 183 14.81 0.28 -14.54
C PHE A 183 16.14 0.89 -15.00
N PHE A 184 16.16 2.19 -15.30
CA PHE A 184 17.38 2.88 -15.70
C PHE A 184 18.41 2.97 -14.57
N VAL A 185 17.98 3.28 -13.34
CA VAL A 185 18.87 3.35 -12.16
C VAL A 185 19.43 1.96 -11.80
N ASN A 186 18.71 0.87 -12.10
CA ASN A 186 19.21 -0.49 -11.87
C ASN A 186 20.33 -0.92 -12.82
N ARG A 187 20.49 -0.26 -13.96
CA ARG A 187 21.55 -0.55 -14.94
C ARG A 187 22.81 0.29 -14.76
N GLU A 188 22.84 1.18 -13.77
CA GLU A 188 24.04 1.95 -13.47
C GLU A 188 25.01 1.17 -12.58
N THR A 189 26.28 1.19 -12.95
CA THR A 189 27.36 0.49 -12.27
C THR A 189 28.36 1.40 -11.55
N ASP A 190 28.26 2.75 -11.63
CA ASP A 190 29.36 3.63 -11.21
C ASP A 190 29.04 4.93 -10.43
N GLU A 191 30.12 5.42 -9.79
CA GLU A 191 30.44 6.65 -9.04
C GLU A 191 29.53 7.11 -7.88
N PHE A 192 28.25 6.70 -7.82
CA PHE A 192 27.29 7.18 -6.80
C PHE A 192 26.51 6.08 -6.08
N ALA A 193 27.10 4.89 -5.94
CA ALA A 193 26.48 3.73 -5.31
C ALA A 193 25.78 4.05 -3.96
N GLN A 194 26.37 4.93 -3.15
CA GLN A 194 25.84 5.33 -1.85
C GLN A 194 24.51 6.11 -1.92
N TYR A 195 24.27 6.89 -2.98
CA TYR A 195 23.03 7.65 -3.18
C TYR A 195 22.00 6.89 -4.03
N ILE A 196 22.45 5.91 -4.80
CA ILE A 196 21.59 5.08 -5.66
C ILE A 196 20.71 4.17 -4.80
N ALA A 197 21.24 3.55 -3.74
CA ALA A 197 20.48 2.68 -2.87
C ALA A 197 19.25 3.36 -2.23
N PRO A 198 19.36 4.51 -1.53
CA PRO A 198 18.19 5.18 -0.97
C PRO A 198 17.23 5.68 -2.05
N TYR A 199 17.73 6.10 -3.22
CA TYR A 199 16.87 6.52 -4.33
C TYR A 199 16.06 5.35 -4.92
N LYS A 200 16.67 4.16 -5.07
CA LYS A 200 15.95 2.94 -5.48
C LYS A 200 14.84 2.57 -4.51
N ILE A 201 15.10 2.66 -3.20
CA ILE A 201 14.10 2.41 -2.16
C ILE A 201 12.97 3.44 -2.28
N PHE A 202 13.28 4.72 -2.42
CA PHE A 202 12.30 5.78 -2.64
C PHE A 202 11.42 5.52 -3.86
N LEU A 203 12.02 5.17 -5.01
CA LEU A 203 11.29 4.85 -6.23
C LEU A 203 10.42 3.59 -6.07
N ALA A 204 10.91 2.55 -5.40
CA ALA A 204 10.13 1.34 -5.17
C ALA A 204 8.92 1.59 -4.26
N ILE A 205 9.10 2.35 -3.17
CA ILE A 205 8.02 2.69 -2.24
C ILE A 205 7.02 3.63 -2.91
N SER A 206 7.48 4.70 -3.55
CA SER A 206 6.60 5.64 -4.25
C SER A 206 5.86 4.97 -5.41
N GLY A 207 6.51 4.11 -6.18
CA GLY A 207 5.87 3.35 -7.26
C GLY A 207 4.78 2.42 -6.74
N ALA A 208 5.04 1.68 -5.66
CA ALA A 208 4.04 0.83 -5.03
C ALA A 208 2.87 1.65 -4.45
N LEU A 209 3.16 2.78 -3.79
CA LEU A 209 2.15 3.66 -3.21
C LEU A 209 1.28 4.31 -4.29
N VAL A 210 1.89 4.83 -5.36
CA VAL A 210 1.16 5.47 -6.46
C VAL A 210 0.30 4.45 -7.18
N LEU A 211 0.81 3.25 -7.45
CA LEU A 211 0.04 2.16 -8.03
C LEU A 211 -1.18 1.83 -7.16
N TYR A 212 -0.97 1.70 -5.84
CA TYR A 212 -2.03 1.43 -4.88
C TYR A 212 -3.11 2.52 -4.87
N ILE A 213 -2.70 3.78 -4.65
CA ILE A 213 -3.64 4.90 -4.54
C ILE A 213 -4.41 5.12 -5.84
N THR A 214 -3.74 5.00 -7.00
CA THR A 214 -4.40 5.18 -8.32
C THR A 214 -5.58 4.23 -8.48
N HIS A 215 -5.38 2.94 -8.19
CA HIS A 215 -6.43 1.93 -8.30
C HIS A 215 -7.47 2.05 -7.19
N LEU A 216 -7.06 2.44 -5.98
CA LEU A 216 -7.98 2.66 -4.87
C LEU A 216 -8.96 3.82 -5.16
N LEU A 217 -8.44 4.94 -5.68
CA LEU A 217 -9.27 6.10 -6.03
C LEU A 217 -10.23 5.75 -7.17
N GLU A 218 -9.76 5.05 -8.20
CA GLU A 218 -10.63 4.56 -9.28
C GLU A 218 -11.73 3.64 -8.75
N LEU A 219 -11.36 2.63 -7.96
CA LEU A 219 -12.33 1.69 -7.39
C LEU A 219 -13.36 2.41 -6.53
N ARG A 220 -12.93 3.30 -5.64
CA ARG A 220 -13.81 4.09 -4.78
C ARG A 220 -14.74 4.97 -5.61
N GLN A 221 -14.22 5.62 -6.65
CA GLN A 221 -15.03 6.48 -7.51
C GLN A 221 -16.10 5.68 -8.25
N GLN A 222 -15.74 4.53 -8.82
CA GLN A 222 -16.70 3.69 -9.53
C GLN A 222 -17.77 3.16 -8.56
N LEU A 223 -17.37 2.67 -7.38
CA LEU A 223 -18.33 2.22 -6.36
C LEU A 223 -19.30 3.33 -5.92
N PHE A 224 -18.80 4.55 -5.78
CA PHE A 224 -19.63 5.72 -5.48
C PHE A 224 -20.58 6.06 -6.64
N GLN A 225 -20.09 6.07 -7.87
CA GLN A 225 -20.87 6.39 -9.07
C GLN A 225 -22.01 5.38 -9.35
N TYR A 226 -21.81 4.12 -9.00
CA TYR A 226 -22.84 3.07 -9.10
C TYR A 226 -23.72 2.96 -7.84
N GLU A 227 -23.66 3.94 -6.93
CA GLU A 227 -24.48 4.01 -5.70
C GLU A 227 -24.43 2.72 -4.87
N VAL A 228 -23.27 2.05 -4.86
CA VAL A 228 -23.09 0.81 -4.09
C VAL A 228 -23.23 1.16 -2.60
N VAL A 229 -23.99 0.36 -1.85
CA VAL A 229 -24.23 0.60 -0.42
C VAL A 229 -22.92 0.57 0.37
N ILE A 230 -22.78 1.41 1.39
CA ILE A 230 -21.52 1.71 2.10
C ILE A 230 -20.82 0.44 2.61
N GLU A 231 -21.55 -0.50 3.20
CA GLU A 231 -21.03 -1.76 3.72
C GLU A 231 -20.42 -2.59 2.60
N ALA A 232 -21.10 -2.66 1.44
CA ALA A 232 -20.60 -3.33 0.26
C ALA A 232 -19.35 -2.64 -0.30
N GLN A 233 -19.30 -1.30 -0.31
CA GLN A 233 -18.10 -0.55 -0.72
C GLN A 233 -16.90 -0.94 0.18
N ASN A 234 -17.10 -0.95 1.50
CA ASN A 234 -16.05 -1.26 2.47
C ASN A 234 -15.51 -2.69 2.29
N ILE A 235 -16.37 -3.67 2.02
CA ILE A 235 -15.95 -5.05 1.77
C ILE A 235 -15.18 -5.17 0.44
N ILE A 236 -15.66 -4.53 -0.64
CA ILE A 236 -14.99 -4.57 -1.95
C ILE A 236 -13.63 -3.86 -1.90
N ILE A 237 -13.54 -2.70 -1.25
CA ILE A 237 -12.28 -2.02 -0.97
C ILE A 237 -11.38 -2.90 -0.08
N GLY A 238 -11.97 -3.65 0.86
CA GLY A 238 -11.28 -4.66 1.65
C GLY A 238 -10.63 -5.74 0.80
N CYS A 239 -11.35 -6.31 -0.18
CA CYS A 239 -10.79 -7.26 -1.14
C CYS A 239 -9.57 -6.67 -1.86
N TYR A 240 -9.68 -5.42 -2.32
CA TYR A 240 -8.57 -4.73 -2.98
C TYR A 240 -7.35 -4.57 -2.04
N ASN A 241 -7.57 -4.12 -0.80
CA ASN A 241 -6.51 -3.93 0.20
C ASN A 241 -5.78 -5.24 0.54
N ILE A 242 -6.54 -6.31 0.79
CA ILE A 242 -5.98 -7.63 1.13
C ILE A 242 -5.30 -8.25 -0.10
N PHE A 243 -5.85 -8.07 -1.31
CA PHE A 243 -5.21 -8.50 -2.55
C PHE A 243 -3.87 -7.80 -2.76
N PHE A 244 -3.81 -6.47 -2.58
CA PHE A 244 -2.56 -5.73 -2.74
C PHE A 244 -1.50 -6.18 -1.72
N LEU A 245 -1.91 -6.40 -0.45
CA LEU A 245 -1.05 -6.98 0.58
C LEU A 245 -0.56 -8.39 0.18
N LEU A 246 -1.44 -9.23 -0.36
CA LEU A 246 -1.09 -10.56 -0.84
C LEU A 246 -0.02 -10.51 -1.94
N VAL A 247 -0.15 -9.56 -2.87
CA VAL A 247 0.85 -9.32 -3.92
C VAL A 247 2.19 -8.87 -3.33
N ILE A 248 2.19 -7.96 -2.34
CA ILE A 248 3.41 -7.55 -1.63
C ILE A 248 4.08 -8.75 -0.93
N LEU A 249 3.31 -9.56 -0.20
CA LEU A 249 3.81 -10.77 0.47
C LEU A 249 4.38 -11.77 -0.54
N TYR A 250 3.67 -11.97 -1.66
CA TYR A 250 4.11 -12.86 -2.73
C TYR A 250 5.41 -12.36 -3.37
N ALA A 251 5.51 -11.08 -3.72
CA ALA A 251 6.72 -10.48 -4.29
C ALA A 251 7.89 -10.47 -3.29
N GLY A 252 7.59 -10.29 -2.00
CA GLY A 252 8.56 -10.26 -0.90
C GLY A 252 9.07 -11.65 -0.46
N ARG A 253 8.46 -12.75 -0.93
CA ARG A 253 8.79 -14.10 -0.43
C ARG A 253 10.23 -14.56 -0.68
N THR A 254 10.89 -14.00 -1.70
CA THR A 254 12.28 -14.33 -2.07
C THR A 254 13.31 -13.48 -1.33
N ARG A 255 12.87 -12.52 -0.53
CA ARG A 255 13.76 -11.65 0.25
C ARG A 255 14.47 -12.45 1.33
N THR A 256 15.76 -12.17 1.51
CA THR A 256 16.65 -12.89 2.44
C THR A 256 16.92 -12.11 3.72
N ALA A 257 16.82 -10.78 3.69
CA ALA A 257 17.09 -9.94 4.85
C ALA A 257 16.05 -10.14 5.95
N ILE A 258 16.51 -10.31 7.19
CA ILE A 258 15.66 -10.58 8.37
C ILE A 258 14.66 -9.43 8.59
N ASN A 259 15.12 -8.18 8.51
CA ASN A 259 14.27 -7.00 8.70
C ASN A 259 13.13 -6.94 7.67
N GLU A 260 13.40 -7.30 6.41
CA GLU A 260 12.38 -7.33 5.36
C GLU A 260 11.35 -8.43 5.62
N LYS A 261 11.80 -9.63 6.01
CA LYS A 261 10.90 -10.73 6.37
C LYS A 261 10.05 -10.41 7.62
N MET A 262 10.63 -9.76 8.63
CA MET A 262 9.89 -9.30 9.82
C MET A 262 8.82 -8.27 9.46
N PHE A 263 9.16 -7.30 8.61
CA PHE A 263 8.20 -6.33 8.11
C PHE A 263 7.03 -7.00 7.36
N LEU A 264 7.34 -7.92 6.44
CA LEU A 264 6.32 -8.67 5.69
C LEU A 264 5.43 -9.53 6.61
N ALA A 265 6.03 -10.24 7.57
CA ALA A 265 5.32 -10.99 8.58
C ALA A 265 4.33 -10.12 9.37
N PHE A 266 4.80 -8.97 9.84
CA PHE A 266 4.02 -8.01 10.61
C PHE A 266 2.90 -7.39 9.78
N ALA A 267 3.17 -7.00 8.53
CA ALA A 267 2.17 -6.49 7.60
C ALA A 267 1.07 -7.53 7.34
N GLY A 268 1.44 -8.81 7.17
CA GLY A 268 0.50 -9.92 7.07
C GLY A 268 -0.42 -10.02 8.30
N THR A 269 0.13 -9.93 9.51
CA THR A 269 -0.68 -9.95 10.74
C THR A 269 -1.61 -8.74 10.88
N ILE A 270 -1.18 -7.55 10.48
CA ILE A 270 -2.05 -6.35 10.44
C ILE A 270 -3.20 -6.58 9.45
N GLY A 271 -2.90 -7.15 8.28
CA GLY A 271 -3.92 -7.53 7.30
C GLY A 271 -4.99 -8.45 7.89
N LEU A 272 -4.57 -9.47 8.66
CA LEU A 272 -5.51 -10.36 9.35
C LEU A 272 -6.26 -9.67 10.49
N MET A 273 -5.60 -8.79 11.26
CA MET A 273 -6.25 -8.01 12.31
C MET A 273 -7.33 -7.08 11.75
N SER A 274 -7.14 -6.52 10.54
CA SER A 274 -8.14 -5.67 9.90
C SER A 274 -9.49 -6.38 9.69
N PHE A 275 -9.48 -7.70 9.48
CA PHE A 275 -10.71 -8.49 9.44
C PHE A 275 -11.39 -8.56 10.81
N LEU A 276 -10.63 -8.82 11.87
CA LEU A 276 -11.15 -8.95 13.24
C LEU A 276 -11.81 -7.66 13.73
N PHE A 277 -11.21 -6.52 13.43
CA PHE A 277 -11.62 -5.23 14.00
C PHE A 277 -12.51 -4.38 13.10
N PHE A 278 -12.51 -4.62 11.78
CA PHE A 278 -13.25 -3.79 10.83
C PHE A 278 -14.12 -4.63 9.89
N TYR A 279 -13.54 -5.48 9.03
CA TYR A 279 -14.32 -6.11 7.96
C TYR A 279 -15.37 -7.10 8.48
N HIS A 280 -15.14 -7.79 9.60
CA HIS A 280 -16.16 -8.67 10.19
C HIS A 280 -17.45 -7.90 10.50
N ASN A 281 -17.35 -6.72 11.09
CA ASN A 281 -18.51 -5.89 11.40
C ASN A 281 -19.24 -5.47 10.10
N GLN A 282 -18.48 -5.02 9.09
CA GLN A 282 -19.05 -4.64 7.79
C GLN A 282 -19.80 -5.80 7.10
N ILE A 283 -19.32 -7.04 7.23
CA ILE A 283 -20.00 -8.24 6.70
C ILE A 283 -21.30 -8.53 7.47
N VAL A 284 -21.29 -8.35 8.80
CA VAL A 284 -22.48 -8.48 9.64
C VAL A 284 -23.54 -7.44 9.27
N GLU A 285 -23.13 -6.18 9.08
CA GLU A 285 -24.02 -5.09 8.64
C GLU A 285 -24.59 -5.38 7.23
N ALA A 286 -23.74 -5.74 6.25
CA ALA A 286 -24.17 -6.10 4.91
C ALA A 286 -25.15 -7.29 4.88
N ARG A 287 -24.92 -8.32 5.72
CA ARG A 287 -25.84 -9.45 5.87
C ARG A 287 -27.18 -8.99 6.43
N ASN A 288 -27.17 -8.20 7.50
CA ASN A 288 -28.39 -7.76 8.16
C ASN A 288 -29.21 -6.84 7.26
N PHE A 289 -28.54 -5.96 6.51
CA PHE A 289 -29.17 -5.11 5.49
C PHE A 289 -29.91 -5.95 4.44
N TYR A 290 -29.27 -7.01 3.93
CA TYR A 290 -29.91 -7.97 3.02
C TYR A 290 -31.10 -8.72 3.66
N LEU A 291 -30.96 -9.20 4.90
CA LEU A 291 -31.97 -10.04 5.55
C LEU A 291 -33.16 -9.26 6.14
N LEU A 292 -32.97 -8.01 6.54
CA LEU A 292 -33.97 -7.22 7.28
C LEU A 292 -34.55 -6.06 6.47
N GLU A 293 -33.76 -5.45 5.59
CA GLU A 293 -34.10 -4.20 4.92
C GLU A 293 -34.32 -4.39 3.40
N ASP A 294 -34.43 -5.64 2.95
CA ASP A 294 -34.52 -6.02 1.52
C ASP A 294 -33.39 -5.38 0.68
N GLY A 295 -32.24 -5.21 1.32
CA GLY A 295 -31.07 -4.56 0.75
C GLY A 295 -30.32 -5.43 -0.26
N SER A 296 -29.37 -4.84 -0.98
CA SER A 296 -28.57 -5.60 -1.94
C SER A 296 -27.69 -6.67 -1.27
N ILE A 297 -27.75 -7.90 -1.80
CA ILE A 297 -26.89 -9.02 -1.36
C ILE A 297 -25.41 -8.82 -1.77
N THR A 298 -25.09 -7.86 -2.64
CA THR A 298 -23.76 -7.71 -3.23
C THR A 298 -22.65 -7.64 -2.18
N GLY A 299 -22.81 -6.76 -1.17
CA GLY A 299 -21.81 -6.61 -0.12
C GLY A 299 -21.57 -7.91 0.64
N PHE A 300 -22.66 -8.63 0.92
CA PHE A 300 -22.55 -9.95 1.52
C PHE A 300 -21.80 -10.89 0.57
N ILE A 301 -22.18 -11.11 -0.69
CA ILE A 301 -21.47 -12.05 -1.59
C ILE A 301 -19.95 -11.77 -1.70
N PHE A 302 -19.54 -10.50 -1.73
CA PHE A 302 -18.12 -10.13 -1.81
C PHE A 302 -17.29 -10.50 -0.58
N HIS A 303 -17.90 -10.88 0.55
CA HIS A 303 -17.14 -11.40 1.69
C HIS A 303 -16.42 -12.72 1.37
N TYR A 304 -16.98 -13.61 0.54
CA TYR A 304 -16.34 -14.89 0.22
C TYR A 304 -14.99 -14.70 -0.49
N PRO A 305 -14.87 -13.85 -1.53
CA PRO A 305 -13.57 -13.44 -2.05
C PRO A 305 -12.63 -12.87 -0.99
N LEU A 306 -13.11 -12.00 -0.10
CA LEU A 306 -12.31 -11.44 0.99
C LEU A 306 -11.73 -12.52 1.90
N LEU A 307 -12.56 -13.49 2.31
CA LEU A 307 -12.14 -14.62 3.13
C LEU A 307 -11.08 -15.47 2.43
N LEU A 308 -11.25 -15.74 1.12
CA LEU A 308 -10.27 -16.47 0.33
C LEU A 308 -8.92 -15.73 0.28
N LEU A 309 -8.95 -14.40 0.09
CA LEU A 309 -7.76 -13.57 0.09
C LEU A 309 -7.08 -13.56 1.47
N LEU A 310 -7.85 -13.50 2.56
CA LEU A 310 -7.34 -13.58 3.93
C LEU A 310 -6.66 -14.93 4.22
N VAL A 311 -7.22 -16.03 3.73
CA VAL A 311 -6.56 -17.35 3.78
C VAL A 311 -5.23 -17.33 3.03
N GLY A 312 -5.20 -16.71 1.85
CA GLY A 312 -3.97 -16.51 1.08
C GLY A 312 -2.92 -15.70 1.84
N VAL A 313 -3.33 -14.59 2.47
CA VAL A 313 -2.46 -13.73 3.29
C VAL A 313 -1.94 -14.52 4.48
N ALA A 314 -2.81 -15.23 5.20
CA ALA A 314 -2.42 -16.05 6.35
C ALA A 314 -1.41 -17.14 5.96
N TYR A 315 -1.58 -17.78 4.81
CA TYR A 315 -0.65 -18.78 4.31
C TYR A 315 0.73 -18.20 3.98
N LEU A 316 0.77 -17.09 3.23
CA LEU A 316 2.04 -16.47 2.86
C LEU A 316 2.74 -15.84 4.06
N SER A 317 2.01 -15.16 4.94
CA SER A 317 2.57 -14.59 6.16
C SER A 317 3.14 -15.68 7.06
N LEU A 318 2.44 -16.80 7.25
CA LEU A 318 2.97 -17.97 7.98
C LEU A 318 4.26 -18.50 7.35
N LYS A 319 4.31 -18.64 6.02
CA LYS A 319 5.53 -19.09 5.32
C LYS A 319 6.71 -18.13 5.53
N VAL A 320 6.46 -16.83 5.45
CA VAL A 320 7.50 -15.80 5.69
C VAL A 320 8.01 -15.91 7.13
N ILE A 321 7.09 -16.03 8.09
CA ILE A 321 7.40 -16.14 9.52
C ILE A 321 8.20 -17.41 9.83
N GLN A 322 7.79 -18.56 9.29
CA GLN A 322 8.50 -19.83 9.48
C GLN A 322 9.93 -19.82 8.94
N GLY A 323 10.22 -18.93 7.98
CA GLY A 323 11.56 -18.72 7.44
C GLY A 323 12.46 -17.78 8.27
N LEU A 324 12.01 -17.31 9.44
CA LEU A 324 12.80 -16.50 10.38
C LEU A 324 13.45 -17.39 11.44
N ALA A 325 14.75 -17.23 11.71
CA ALA A 325 15.42 -17.98 12.77
C ALA A 325 14.82 -17.71 14.17
N ALA A 326 14.57 -16.43 14.48
CA ALA A 326 13.92 -15.98 15.73
C ALA A 326 12.47 -16.48 15.90
N PHE A 327 11.83 -16.97 14.83
CA PHE A 327 10.54 -17.64 14.96
C PHE A 327 10.68 -18.90 15.81
N ASN A 328 11.71 -19.71 15.57
CA ASN A 328 11.84 -21.01 16.22
C ASN A 328 12.12 -20.93 17.73
N GLU A 329 12.67 -19.81 18.22
CA GLU A 329 13.07 -19.66 19.62
C GLU A 329 12.09 -18.81 20.44
N GLU A 330 11.69 -17.63 19.94
CA GLU A 330 10.96 -16.65 20.75
C GLU A 330 9.51 -16.44 20.31
N THR A 331 9.27 -16.29 19.00
CA THR A 331 7.99 -15.75 18.51
C THR A 331 7.00 -16.82 18.04
N HIS A 332 7.42 -18.08 17.86
CA HIS A 332 6.56 -19.17 17.38
C HIS A 332 5.30 -19.36 18.22
N TYR A 333 5.38 -19.18 19.53
CA TYR A 333 4.24 -19.31 20.43
C TYR A 333 3.16 -18.27 20.11
N ALA A 334 3.51 -16.98 20.14
CA ALA A 334 2.57 -15.88 19.95
C ALA A 334 1.86 -15.96 18.59
N TYR A 335 2.61 -16.23 17.51
CA TYR A 335 2.02 -16.39 16.19
C TYR A 335 1.13 -17.64 16.09
N SER A 336 1.54 -18.79 16.64
CA SER A 336 0.69 -20.00 16.61
C SER A 336 -0.66 -19.75 17.28
N TRP A 337 -0.66 -19.07 18.43
CA TRP A 337 -1.88 -18.63 19.11
C TRP A 337 -2.72 -17.70 18.25
N PHE A 338 -2.10 -16.68 17.67
CA PHE A 338 -2.77 -15.71 16.82
C PHE A 338 -3.46 -16.35 15.61
N TYR A 339 -2.77 -17.21 14.85
CA TYR A 339 -3.36 -17.83 13.66
C TYR A 339 -4.49 -18.81 14.01
N VAL A 340 -4.33 -19.60 15.07
CA VAL A 340 -5.41 -20.49 15.52
C VAL A 340 -6.61 -19.68 15.97
N PHE A 341 -6.40 -18.61 16.74
CA PHE A 341 -7.47 -17.70 17.16
C PHE A 341 -8.15 -17.06 15.95
N PHE A 342 -7.38 -16.56 14.98
CA PHE A 342 -7.90 -15.93 13.77
C PHE A 342 -8.82 -16.87 12.98
N PHE A 343 -8.36 -18.10 12.69
CA PHE A 343 -9.17 -19.08 11.96
C PHE A 343 -10.39 -19.57 12.76
N LEU A 344 -10.26 -19.70 14.08
CA LEU A 344 -11.39 -20.03 14.95
C LEU A 344 -12.45 -18.92 14.95
N PHE A 345 -12.02 -17.66 15.04
CA PHE A 345 -12.90 -16.49 14.96
C PHE A 345 -13.59 -16.43 13.60
N MET A 346 -12.82 -16.55 12.51
CA MET A 346 -13.34 -16.57 11.15
C MET A 346 -14.37 -17.68 10.95
N ALA A 347 -14.08 -18.91 11.40
CA ALA A 347 -15.03 -20.02 11.32
C ALA A 347 -16.29 -19.80 12.18
N SER A 348 -16.15 -19.14 13.35
CA SER A 348 -17.29 -18.80 14.21
C SER A 348 -18.19 -17.75 13.55
N ALA A 349 -17.59 -16.73 12.92
CA ALA A 349 -18.31 -15.72 12.15
C ALA A 349 -19.06 -16.35 10.96
N GLU A 350 -18.40 -17.22 10.20
CA GLU A 350 -19.04 -17.94 9.08
C GLU A 350 -20.18 -18.84 9.53
N LEU A 351 -20.08 -19.44 10.72
CA LEU A 351 -21.18 -20.22 11.29
C LEU A 351 -22.40 -19.35 11.59
N ASP A 352 -22.21 -18.14 12.14
CA ASP A 352 -23.30 -17.17 12.35
C ASP A 352 -23.97 -16.79 11.03
N HIS A 353 -23.20 -16.48 9.99
CA HIS A 353 -23.73 -16.16 8.67
C HIS A 353 -24.51 -17.35 8.07
N THR A 354 -23.94 -18.55 8.12
CA THR A 354 -24.56 -19.76 7.57
C THR A 354 -25.88 -20.09 8.25
N VAL A 355 -25.92 -20.10 9.59
CA VAL A 355 -27.13 -20.45 10.34
C VAL A 355 -28.24 -19.43 10.09
N LEU A 356 -27.92 -18.13 10.00
CA LEU A 356 -28.92 -17.11 9.70
C LEU A 356 -29.47 -17.23 8.28
N LEU A 357 -28.63 -17.49 7.28
CA LEU A 357 -29.11 -17.70 5.91
C LEU A 357 -30.03 -18.93 5.81
N LEU A 358 -29.68 -20.03 6.50
CA LEU A 358 -30.51 -21.23 6.54
C LEU A 358 -31.84 -21.01 7.28
N ALA A 359 -31.85 -20.17 8.31
CA ALA A 359 -33.03 -19.88 9.11
C ALA A 359 -33.92 -18.75 8.55
N SER A 360 -33.42 -17.97 7.58
CA SER A 360 -34.09 -16.79 7.01
C SER A 360 -35.49 -17.08 6.45
N GLY A 361 -35.77 -18.31 6.01
CA GLY A 361 -37.09 -18.72 5.52
C GLY A 361 -38.14 -19.01 6.60
N ASN A 362 -37.79 -18.93 7.89
CA ASN A 362 -38.62 -19.43 9.00
C ASN A 362 -39.17 -18.34 9.94
N ASN A 363 -39.15 -17.06 9.53
CA ASN A 363 -39.63 -15.87 10.28
C ASN A 363 -39.07 -15.73 11.72
N GLY A 364 -37.93 -16.36 12.03
CA GLY A 364 -37.30 -16.29 13.34
C GLY A 364 -36.57 -14.96 13.55
N ASN A 365 -36.63 -14.40 14.76
CA ASN A 365 -35.85 -13.22 15.11
C ASN A 365 -34.34 -13.54 15.09
N ILE A 366 -33.55 -12.72 14.37
CA ILE A 366 -32.08 -12.87 14.24
C ILE A 366 -31.40 -13.04 15.60
N TRP A 367 -31.82 -12.27 16.60
CA TRP A 367 -31.24 -12.35 17.95
C TRP A 367 -31.43 -13.72 18.59
N THR A 368 -32.60 -14.31 18.42
CA THR A 368 -32.91 -15.64 18.98
C THR A 368 -32.08 -16.71 18.29
N ILE A 369 -31.96 -16.64 16.95
CA ILE A 369 -31.19 -17.58 16.16
C ILE A 369 -29.69 -17.50 16.53
N LEU A 370 -29.13 -16.30 16.59
CA LEU A 370 -27.73 -16.09 16.98
C LEU A 370 -27.46 -16.52 18.43
N THR A 371 -28.35 -16.17 19.36
CA THR A 371 -28.21 -16.61 20.77
C THR A 371 -28.19 -18.13 20.87
N GLN A 372 -29.05 -18.83 20.12
CA GLN A 372 -29.06 -20.28 20.08
C GLN A 372 -27.78 -20.83 19.42
N ASN A 373 -27.31 -20.22 18.32
CA ASN A 373 -26.07 -20.62 17.66
C ASN A 373 -24.85 -20.43 18.57
N HIS A 374 -24.79 -19.33 19.33
CA HIS A 374 -23.70 -19.04 20.26
C HIS A 374 -23.67 -20.02 21.45
N LYS A 375 -24.82 -20.56 21.85
CA LYS A 375 -24.95 -21.58 22.91
C LYS A 375 -24.66 -22.99 22.44
N ILE A 376 -25.01 -23.34 21.20
CA ILE A 376 -24.94 -24.72 20.70
C ILE A 376 -23.86 -24.88 19.62
N GLY A 377 -23.94 -24.06 18.56
CA GLY A 377 -23.04 -24.13 17.42
C GLY A 377 -21.59 -23.78 17.75
N TYR A 378 -21.36 -22.73 18.56
CA TYR A 378 -20.00 -22.32 18.93
C TYR A 378 -19.26 -23.42 19.73
N PRO A 379 -19.82 -24.01 20.81
CA PRO A 379 -19.16 -25.12 21.48
C PRO A 379 -18.89 -26.34 20.58
N MET A 380 -19.81 -26.66 19.67
CA MET A 380 -19.60 -27.75 18.69
C MET A 380 -18.41 -27.44 17.76
N LEU A 381 -18.35 -26.23 17.20
CA LEU A 381 -17.28 -25.79 16.33
C LEU A 381 -15.93 -25.75 17.06
N TRP A 382 -15.90 -25.17 18.26
CA TRP A 382 -14.68 -25.04 19.07
C TRP A 382 -14.18 -26.41 19.52
N GLY A 383 -15.08 -27.31 19.94
CA GLY A 383 -14.76 -28.69 20.29
C GLY A 383 -14.18 -29.48 19.10
N LEU A 384 -14.80 -29.40 17.93
CA LEU A 384 -14.29 -30.02 16.70
C LEU A 384 -12.91 -29.47 16.33
N THR A 385 -12.74 -28.14 16.41
CA THR A 385 -11.46 -27.48 16.14
C THR A 385 -10.38 -27.93 17.13
N SER A 386 -10.69 -28.03 18.42
CA SER A 386 -9.79 -28.61 19.41
C SER A 386 -9.38 -30.03 19.06
N PHE A 387 -10.30 -30.90 18.64
CA PHE A 387 -9.99 -32.27 18.21
C PHE A 387 -9.09 -32.33 16.96
N LEU A 388 -9.35 -31.49 15.97
CA LEU A 388 -8.50 -31.38 14.79
C LEU A 388 -7.08 -30.89 15.15
N LEU A 389 -6.97 -29.87 15.99
CA LEU A 389 -5.70 -29.30 16.42
C LEU A 389 -4.87 -30.29 17.24
N ILE A 390 -5.48 -31.07 18.14
CA ILE A 390 -4.77 -32.10 18.91
C ILE A 390 -4.32 -33.24 17.98
N PHE A 391 -5.16 -33.65 17.02
CA PHE A 391 -4.79 -34.67 16.02
C PHE A 391 -3.59 -34.23 15.18
N VAL A 392 -3.63 -33.02 14.62
CA VAL A 392 -2.52 -32.41 13.87
C VAL A 392 -1.29 -32.25 14.76
N GLY A 393 -1.46 -31.79 16.00
CA GLY A 393 -0.38 -31.63 16.98
C GLY A 393 0.31 -32.94 17.34
N LEU A 394 -0.42 -34.06 17.40
CA LEU A 394 0.12 -35.40 17.60
C LEU A 394 0.81 -35.94 16.33
N LYS A 395 0.15 -35.84 15.16
CA LYS A 395 0.66 -36.33 13.88
C LYS A 395 2.00 -35.70 13.50
N TYR A 396 2.14 -34.39 13.72
CA TYR A 396 3.34 -33.63 13.36
C TYR A 396 4.25 -33.31 14.55
N LYS A 397 4.03 -33.94 15.72
CA LYS A 397 4.78 -33.72 16.98
C LYS A 397 4.89 -32.24 17.39
N LYS A 398 3.91 -31.39 17.07
CA LYS A 398 3.93 -29.95 17.39
C LYS A 398 3.35 -29.71 18.79
N LYS A 399 4.23 -29.54 19.79
CA LYS A 399 3.84 -29.26 21.20
C LYS A 399 2.83 -28.12 21.33
N GLN A 400 3.00 -27.04 20.57
CA GLN A 400 2.14 -25.85 20.70
C GLN A 400 0.70 -26.07 20.26
N LEU A 401 0.47 -26.76 19.14
CA LEU A 401 -0.89 -27.09 18.71
C LEU A 401 -1.62 -27.95 19.75
N ARG A 402 -0.88 -28.81 20.47
CA ARG A 402 -1.43 -29.59 21.58
C ARG A 402 -1.80 -28.74 22.79
N ILE A 403 -0.99 -27.74 23.13
CA ILE A 403 -1.32 -26.79 24.22
C ILE A 403 -2.53 -25.95 23.83
N ILE A 404 -2.52 -25.34 22.64
CA ILE A 404 -3.61 -24.51 22.14
C ILE A 404 -4.93 -25.29 22.10
N SER A 405 -4.92 -26.53 21.59
CA SER A 405 -6.12 -27.38 21.55
C SER A 405 -6.67 -27.70 22.94
N LEU A 406 -5.81 -28.04 23.90
CA LEU A 406 -6.22 -28.31 25.29
C LEU A 406 -6.79 -27.06 25.96
N THR A 407 -6.19 -25.89 25.74
CA THR A 407 -6.71 -24.63 26.27
C THR A 407 -8.05 -24.24 25.62
N LEU A 408 -8.16 -24.32 24.30
CA LEU A 408 -9.42 -24.06 23.58
C LEU A 408 -10.53 -25.00 24.06
N PHE A 409 -10.17 -26.26 24.30
CA PHE A 409 -11.08 -27.27 24.83
C PHE A 409 -11.55 -26.91 26.25
N LEU A 410 -10.62 -26.53 27.13
CA LEU A 410 -10.93 -26.08 28.48
C LEU A 410 -11.85 -24.83 28.46
N ILE A 411 -11.57 -23.87 27.58
CA ILE A 411 -12.43 -22.69 27.39
C ILE A 411 -13.84 -23.10 26.95
N THR A 412 -13.94 -24.03 26.00
CA THR A 412 -15.23 -24.56 25.50
C THR A 412 -16.03 -25.20 26.64
N LEU A 413 -15.37 -25.98 27.49
CA LEU A 413 -16.00 -26.59 28.66
C LEU A 413 -16.50 -25.54 29.66
N ILE A 414 -15.64 -24.61 30.05
CA ILE A 414 -16.01 -23.55 30.99
C ILE A 414 -17.19 -22.75 30.44
N LYS A 415 -17.17 -22.40 29.15
CA LYS A 415 -18.27 -21.68 28.50
C LYS A 415 -19.58 -22.47 28.59
N LEU A 416 -19.55 -23.75 28.22
CA LEU A 416 -20.71 -24.62 28.23
C LEU A 416 -21.35 -24.72 29.62
N PHE A 417 -20.54 -24.88 30.68
CA PHE A 417 -21.05 -25.00 32.05
C PHE A 417 -21.53 -23.68 32.66
N VAL A 418 -20.75 -22.62 32.49
CA VAL A 418 -21.00 -21.36 33.19
C VAL A 418 -22.11 -20.57 32.52
N PHE A 419 -22.12 -20.53 31.19
CA PHE A 419 -22.99 -19.65 30.40
C PHE A 419 -24.08 -20.43 29.66
N ASP A 420 -23.75 -21.56 29.03
CA ASP A 420 -24.69 -22.19 28.08
C ASP A 420 -25.73 -23.09 28.75
N ILE A 421 -25.40 -23.79 29.86
CA ILE A 421 -26.37 -24.59 30.65
C ILE A 421 -27.51 -23.74 31.24
N ARG A 422 -27.30 -22.43 31.41
CA ARG A 422 -28.30 -21.52 31.95
C ARG A 422 -29.43 -21.31 30.92
N GLY A 423 -30.63 -21.77 31.28
CA GLY A 423 -31.84 -21.61 30.48
C GLY A 423 -32.06 -22.67 29.38
N ILE A 424 -31.27 -23.76 29.36
CA ILE A 424 -31.58 -24.94 28.54
C ILE A 424 -32.62 -25.81 29.27
N SER A 425 -33.49 -26.49 28.51
CA SER A 425 -34.47 -27.43 29.05
C SER A 425 -33.79 -28.56 29.84
N GLU A 426 -34.50 -29.18 30.80
CA GLU A 426 -33.91 -30.25 31.64
C GLU A 426 -33.34 -31.41 30.80
N GLY A 427 -34.00 -31.75 29.68
CA GLY A 427 -33.47 -32.74 28.73
C GLY A 427 -32.18 -32.28 28.03
N GLY A 428 -32.08 -31.00 27.64
CA GLY A 428 -30.86 -30.45 27.05
C GLY A 428 -29.69 -30.38 28.04
N LYS A 429 -29.96 -30.15 29.34
CA LYS A 429 -28.93 -30.24 30.39
C LYS A 429 -28.39 -31.66 30.52
N ILE A 430 -29.26 -32.68 30.57
CA ILE A 430 -28.87 -34.09 30.63
C ILE A 430 -28.00 -34.46 29.42
N ALA A 431 -28.42 -34.09 28.21
CA ALA A 431 -27.64 -34.32 26.99
C ALA A 431 -26.26 -33.64 27.05
N ALA A 432 -26.19 -32.39 27.52
CA ALA A 432 -24.93 -31.66 27.67
C ALA A 432 -23.97 -32.34 28.67
N PHE A 433 -24.47 -32.85 29.81
CA PHE A 433 -23.66 -33.59 30.79
C PHE A 433 -23.17 -34.95 30.26
N ILE A 434 -23.99 -35.66 29.47
CA ILE A 434 -23.57 -36.93 28.83
C ILE A 434 -22.51 -36.66 27.76
N SER A 435 -22.73 -35.67 26.90
CA SER A 435 -21.73 -35.25 25.92
C SER A 435 -20.43 -34.85 26.60
N LEU A 436 -20.48 -34.13 27.73
CA LEU A 436 -19.30 -33.84 28.54
C LEU A 436 -18.57 -35.11 29.00
N GLY A 437 -19.30 -36.08 29.56
CA GLY A 437 -18.69 -37.32 30.06
C GLY A 437 -17.91 -38.05 28.97
N ILE A 438 -18.51 -38.17 27.78
CA ILE A 438 -17.85 -38.73 26.60
C ILE A 438 -16.63 -37.88 26.21
N LEU A 439 -16.78 -36.56 26.21
CA LEU A 439 -15.72 -35.61 25.85
C LEU A 439 -14.51 -35.70 26.80
N LEU A 440 -14.74 -35.80 28.10
CA LEU A 440 -13.70 -35.96 29.13
C LEU A 440 -13.00 -37.31 29.02
N LEU A 441 -13.73 -38.38 28.69
CA LEU A 441 -13.13 -39.69 28.42
C LEU A 441 -12.20 -39.64 27.21
N VAL A 442 -12.62 -38.98 26.12
CA VAL A 442 -11.75 -38.79 24.95
C VAL A 442 -10.50 -38.00 25.33
N VAL A 443 -10.63 -36.91 26.10
CA VAL A 443 -9.46 -36.14 26.55
C VAL A 443 -8.55 -36.94 27.48
N SER A 444 -9.09 -37.70 28.42
CA SER A 444 -8.31 -38.57 29.30
C SER A 444 -7.51 -39.60 28.50
N PHE A 445 -8.16 -40.24 27.53
CA PHE A 445 -7.53 -41.17 26.60
C PHE A 445 -6.43 -40.50 25.75
N MET A 446 -6.73 -39.34 25.17
CA MET A 446 -5.77 -38.57 24.38
C MET A 446 -4.57 -38.10 25.21
N TYR A 447 -4.81 -37.67 26.46
CA TYR A 447 -3.77 -37.26 27.40
C TYR A 447 -2.88 -38.44 27.81
N GLN A 448 -3.44 -39.60 28.12
CA GLN A 448 -2.65 -40.80 28.44
C GLN A 448 -1.77 -41.22 27.26
N ARG A 449 -2.31 -41.18 26.04
CA ARG A 449 -1.55 -41.45 24.81
C ARG A 449 -0.47 -40.39 24.56
N LEU A 450 -0.78 -39.12 24.84
CA LEU A 450 0.15 -37.99 24.75
C LEU A 450 1.30 -38.11 25.76
N LYS A 451 0.99 -38.42 27.02
CA LYS A 451 1.98 -38.60 28.10
C LYS A 451 2.98 -39.71 27.74
N LYS A 452 2.49 -40.82 27.19
CA LYS A 452 3.34 -41.94 26.73
C LYS A 452 4.30 -41.50 25.61
N LEU A 453 3.86 -40.66 24.69
CA LEU A 453 4.69 -40.14 23.59
C LEU A 453 5.67 -39.04 24.05
N LEU A 454 5.25 -38.17 24.99
CA LEU A 454 6.12 -37.13 25.57
C LEU A 454 7.27 -37.73 26.39
N LEU A 455 7.01 -38.82 27.13
CA LEU A 455 8.04 -39.53 27.88
C LEU A 455 9.03 -40.24 26.93
N ALA A 456 8.56 -40.77 25.80
CA ALA A 456 9.42 -41.40 24.79
C ALA A 456 10.34 -40.39 24.06
N ASP A 457 9.85 -39.19 23.72
CA ASP A 457 10.69 -38.14 23.11
C ASP A 457 11.74 -37.58 24.11
N GLY A 458 11.46 -37.61 25.42
CA GLY A 458 12.39 -37.18 26.48
C GLY A 458 13.52 -38.18 26.80
N GLU A 459 13.31 -39.47 26.56
CA GLU A 459 14.34 -40.50 26.74
C GLU A 459 15.35 -40.51 25.58
N GLY A 460 14.92 -40.29 24.33
CA GLY A 460 15.81 -40.25 23.16
C GLY A 460 16.78 -39.04 23.13
N SER A 461 16.40 -37.92 23.75
CA SER A 461 17.26 -36.74 23.90
C SER A 461 18.38 -36.96 24.92
N LYS A 462 18.13 -37.72 26.00
CA LYS A 462 19.12 -38.01 27.05
C LYS A 462 20.16 -39.05 26.64
N THR A 463 19.85 -39.91 25.68
CA THR A 463 20.82 -40.89 25.15
C THR A 463 21.83 -40.25 24.20
N SER A 464 21.43 -39.22 23.42
CA SER A 464 22.34 -38.49 22.53
C SER A 464 23.37 -37.64 23.28
N GLU A 465 23.03 -37.13 24.47
CA GLU A 465 23.91 -36.30 25.30
C GLU A 465 24.91 -37.12 26.12
N LYS A 466 24.69 -38.43 26.25
CA LYS A 466 25.62 -39.38 26.91
C LYS A 466 26.61 -40.06 25.96
N THR A 467 26.48 -39.83 24.66
CA THR A 467 27.35 -40.40 23.61
C THR A 467 28.13 -39.34 22.83
N ALA A 468 28.19 -38.11 23.31
CA ALA A 468 29.05 -37.04 22.80
C ALA A 468 30.26 -36.81 23.71
#